data_AF-A0A972DWK2-F1
#
_entry.id   AF-A0A972DWK2-F1
#
_cell.length_a   1.000
_cell.length_b   1.000
_cell.length_c   1.000
_cell.angle_alpha   90.00
_cell.angle_beta   90.00
_cell.angle_gamma   90.00
#
_symmetry.space_group_name_H-M   'P 1'
#
loop_
_entity.id
_entity.type
_entity.pdbx_description
1 polymer ?
#
loop_
_entity_poly.entity_id
_entity_poly.type
_entity_poly.pdbx_seq_one_letter_code
_entity_poly.pdbx_strand_id
1 'polypeptide(L)'
;MRATSIVCGVVYVLCLLADPAIDYAGGRACTPLWVPPGWPPHVTLLGIRFVAGVFLLGAVVRSLIARRNRRWTIGILAVLVVATGALRLAAPHLPGYLHGLRDRFVSKVGYTRMRQFAEEVSQNHPLVDFNGILIRPDRLKAASREQTEQWNDLVSRYPFLNWNYGAGSVIARGGLVELTWGSPLVGHWGFQVAPGGEVTDLDPDEGWFLRVAQDLQFVYYYN
;
A
#
# COMPACT_ATOMS: atom_id res chain seq x y z
N MET A 1 -20.82 -30.19 14.97
CA MET A 1 -19.40 -30.38 14.59
C MET A 1 -19.14 -30.13 13.11
N ARG A 2 -19.80 -30.85 12.18
CA ARG A 2 -19.59 -30.63 10.74
C ARG A 2 -19.93 -29.20 10.29
N ALA A 3 -21.10 -28.67 10.67
CA ALA A 3 -21.50 -27.29 10.41
C ALA A 3 -20.52 -26.27 11.00
N THR A 4 -20.12 -26.43 12.27
CA THR A 4 -19.13 -25.56 12.93
C THR A 4 -17.80 -25.51 12.19
N SER A 5 -17.25 -26.66 11.80
CA SER A 5 -15.99 -26.71 11.03
C SER A 5 -16.11 -26.06 9.65
N ILE A 6 -17.29 -26.17 9.01
CA ILE A 6 -17.55 -25.53 7.72
C ILE A 6 -17.59 -24.01 7.89
N VAL A 7 -18.38 -23.50 8.85
CA VAL A 7 -18.50 -22.07 9.11
C VAL A 7 -17.14 -21.46 9.46
N CYS A 8 -16.38 -22.08 10.37
CA CYS A 8 -15.04 -21.61 10.72
C CYS A 8 -14.09 -21.63 9.52
N GLY A 9 -14.13 -22.69 8.70
CA GLY A 9 -13.31 -22.78 7.50
C GLY A 9 -13.65 -21.69 6.47
N VAL A 10 -14.94 -21.46 6.21
CA VAL A 10 -15.40 -20.42 5.28
C VAL A 10 -15.00 -19.03 5.77
N VAL A 11 -15.26 -18.70 7.05
CA VAL A 11 -14.89 -17.41 7.63
C VAL A 11 -13.37 -17.20 7.54
N TYR A 12 -12.58 -18.23 7.86
CA TYR A 12 -11.13 -18.15 7.77
C TYR A 12 -10.66 -17.85 6.35
N VAL A 13 -11.18 -18.57 5.34
CA VAL A 13 -10.82 -18.35 3.93
C VAL A 13 -11.25 -16.97 3.46
N LEU A 14 -12.45 -16.50 3.83
CA LEU A 14 -12.91 -15.15 3.46
C LEU A 14 -11.99 -14.07 4.01
N CYS A 15 -11.58 -14.17 5.28
CA CYS A 15 -10.62 -13.22 5.85
C CYS A 15 -9.26 -13.31 5.16
N LEU A 16 -8.81 -14.51 4.81
CA LEU A 16 -7.55 -14.73 4.11
C LEU A 16 -7.56 -14.11 2.69
N LEU A 17 -8.70 -14.18 1.99
CA LEU A 17 -8.87 -13.57 0.66
C LEU A 17 -9.14 -12.06 0.72
N ALA A 18 -9.60 -11.54 1.86
CA ALA A 18 -9.86 -10.11 2.03
C ALA A 18 -8.58 -9.28 2.18
N ASP A 19 -7.50 -9.87 2.69
CA ASP A 19 -6.19 -9.21 2.87
C ASP A 19 -5.73 -8.45 1.59
N PRO A 20 -5.56 -9.09 0.41
CA PRO A 20 -5.12 -8.40 -0.80
C PRO A 20 -6.13 -7.36 -1.32
N ALA A 21 -7.42 -7.56 -1.07
CA ALA A 21 -8.46 -6.62 -1.48
C ALA A 21 -8.39 -5.32 -0.65
N ILE A 22 -8.08 -5.45 0.65
CA ILE A 22 -7.87 -4.32 1.55
C ILE A 22 -6.58 -3.58 1.19
N ASP A 23 -5.49 -4.29 0.91
CA ASP A 23 -4.24 -3.68 0.44
C ASP A 23 -4.47 -2.87 -0.84
N TYR A 24 -5.17 -3.46 -1.82
CA TYR A 24 -5.53 -2.78 -3.06
C TYR A 24 -6.43 -1.57 -2.82
N ALA A 25 -7.45 -1.70 -1.98
CA ALA A 25 -8.36 -0.60 -1.66
C ALA A 25 -7.64 0.53 -0.89
N GLY A 26 -6.69 0.21 0.00
CA GLY A 26 -5.81 1.17 0.67
C GLY A 26 -4.90 1.90 -0.32
N GLY A 27 -4.29 1.16 -1.25
CA GLY A 27 -3.52 1.73 -2.36
C GLY A 27 -4.37 2.71 -3.19
N ARG A 28 -5.59 2.32 -3.56
CA ARG A 28 -6.54 3.23 -4.25
C ARG A 28 -6.99 4.38 -3.38
N ALA A 29 -7.08 4.25 -2.07
CA ALA A 29 -7.38 5.36 -1.17
C ALA A 29 -6.18 6.31 -1.00
N CYS A 30 -4.98 5.87 -1.41
CA CYS A 30 -3.70 6.54 -1.14
C CYS A 30 -3.43 6.74 0.36
N THR A 31 -4.13 5.99 1.20
CA THR A 31 -4.08 6.01 2.66
C THR A 31 -4.36 4.59 3.20
N PRO A 32 -3.77 4.20 4.34
CA PRO A 32 -4.19 2.99 5.01
C PRO A 32 -5.65 3.15 5.46
N LEU A 33 -6.48 2.18 5.10
CA LEU A 33 -7.89 2.16 5.51
C LEU A 33 -7.98 1.95 7.03
N TRP A 34 -9.03 2.47 7.65
CA TRP A 34 -9.34 2.28 9.07
C TRP A 34 -10.76 1.76 9.22
N VAL A 35 -10.97 0.74 10.07
CA VAL A 35 -12.30 0.21 10.38
C VAL A 35 -12.70 0.65 11.80
N PRO A 36 -13.92 1.17 12.01
CA PRO A 36 -14.42 1.46 13.36
C PRO A 36 -14.39 0.20 14.24
N PRO A 37 -13.87 0.24 15.49
CA PRO A 37 -13.55 1.42 16.31
C PRO A 37 -12.04 1.78 16.29
N GLY A 38 -11.49 2.06 15.11
CA GLY A 38 -10.14 2.61 14.96
C GLY A 38 -9.03 1.58 14.81
N TRP A 39 -9.37 0.36 14.37
CA TRP A 39 -8.37 -0.68 14.12
C TRP A 39 -8.03 -0.69 12.63
N PRO A 40 -6.74 -0.85 12.25
CA PRO A 40 -6.40 -1.14 10.87
C PRO A 40 -7.13 -2.42 10.45
N PRO A 41 -7.75 -2.47 9.26
CA PRO A 41 -8.57 -3.59 8.81
C PRO A 41 -7.81 -4.93 8.87
N HIS A 42 -6.50 -4.91 8.65
CA HIS A 42 -5.62 -6.07 8.80
C HIS A 42 -5.67 -6.66 10.23
N VAL A 43 -5.67 -5.82 11.27
CA VAL A 43 -5.74 -6.27 12.66
C VAL A 43 -7.11 -6.91 12.94
N THR A 44 -8.19 -6.33 12.41
CA THR A 44 -9.54 -6.89 12.52
C THR A 44 -9.63 -8.26 11.84
N LEU A 45 -9.11 -8.41 10.61
CA LEU A 45 -9.08 -9.69 9.90
C LEU A 45 -8.23 -10.74 10.61
N LEU A 46 -7.05 -10.36 11.12
CA LEU A 46 -6.20 -11.25 11.90
C LEU A 46 -6.91 -11.74 13.16
N GLY A 47 -7.59 -10.85 13.88
CA GLY A 47 -8.39 -11.21 15.05
C GLY A 47 -9.50 -12.22 14.73
N ILE A 48 -10.26 -11.98 13.66
CA ILE A 48 -11.32 -12.90 13.22
C ILE A 48 -10.73 -14.26 12.82
N ARG A 49 -9.62 -14.28 12.07
CA ARG A 49 -8.92 -15.52 11.67
C ARG A 49 -8.42 -16.30 12.87
N PHE A 50 -7.86 -15.60 13.87
CA PHE A 50 -7.40 -16.22 15.11
C PHE A 50 -8.56 -16.92 15.83
N VAL A 51 -9.67 -16.21 16.04
CA VAL A 51 -10.85 -16.77 16.71
C VAL A 51 -11.41 -17.96 15.93
N ALA A 52 -11.57 -17.85 14.61
CA ALA A 52 -12.04 -18.94 13.76
C ALA A 52 -11.11 -20.17 13.82
N GLY A 53 -9.80 -19.96 13.85
CA GLY A 53 -8.80 -21.01 14.02
C GLY A 53 -8.91 -21.74 15.36
N VAL A 54 -9.07 -21.01 16.47
CA VAL A 54 -9.25 -21.58 17.81
C VAL A 54 -10.50 -22.45 17.87
N PHE A 55 -11.64 -21.97 17.34
CA PHE A 55 -12.88 -22.75 17.30
C PHE A 55 -12.74 -24.02 16.43
N LEU A 56 -12.03 -23.94 15.30
CA LEU A 56 -11.78 -25.09 14.45
C LEU A 56 -10.90 -26.13 15.15
N LEU A 57 -9.83 -25.72 15.83
CA LEU A 57 -8.99 -26.61 16.63
C LEU A 57 -9.80 -27.31 17.72
N GLY A 58 -10.66 -26.57 18.43
CA GLY A 58 -11.60 -27.16 19.40
C GLY A 58 -12.53 -28.20 18.77
N ALA A 59 -13.04 -27.94 17.56
CA ALA A 59 -13.87 -28.88 16.81
C ALA A 59 -13.09 -30.14 16.38
N VAL A 60 -11.81 -30.00 16.01
CA VAL A 60 -10.91 -31.13 15.69
C VAL A 60 -10.66 -31.99 16.92
N VAL A 61 -10.29 -31.39 18.05
CA VAL A 61 -10.06 -32.11 19.32
C VAL A 61 -11.33 -32.87 19.73
N ARG A 62 -12.50 -32.22 19.68
CA ARG A 62 -13.78 -32.86 20.01
C ARG A 62 -14.13 -34.01 19.05
N SER A 63 -13.82 -33.86 17.77
CA SER A 63 -14.00 -34.91 16.75
C SER A 63 -13.07 -36.11 16.98
N LEU A 64 -11.84 -35.86 17.41
CA LEU A 64 -10.87 -36.90 17.79
C LEU A 64 -11.36 -37.69 19.01
N ILE A 65 -11.77 -37.00 20.09
CA ILE A 65 -12.30 -37.62 21.31
C ILE A 65 -13.56 -38.43 21.01
N ALA A 66 -14.52 -37.85 20.31
CA ALA A 66 -15.78 -38.51 19.95
C ALA A 66 -15.64 -39.56 18.84
N ARG A 67 -14.43 -39.73 18.28
CA ARG A 67 -14.09 -40.67 17.20
C ARG A 67 -14.94 -40.54 15.92
N ARG A 68 -15.68 -39.44 15.76
CA ARG A 68 -16.66 -39.21 14.67
C ARG A 68 -16.27 -37.99 13.85
N ASN A 69 -16.39 -38.07 12.52
CA ASN A 69 -16.05 -37.00 11.55
C ASN A 69 -14.56 -36.59 11.48
N ARG A 70 -13.65 -37.42 11.99
CA ARG A 70 -12.20 -37.10 12.12
C ARG A 70 -11.55 -36.68 10.81
N ARG A 71 -11.77 -37.46 9.74
CA ARG A 71 -11.23 -37.18 8.40
C ARG A 71 -11.69 -35.82 7.88
N TRP A 72 -12.92 -35.43 8.17
CA TRP A 72 -13.50 -34.17 7.72
C TRP A 72 -12.86 -32.97 8.44
N THR A 73 -12.83 -32.98 9.77
CA THR A 73 -12.30 -31.85 10.54
C THR A 73 -10.80 -31.70 10.36
N ILE A 74 -10.05 -32.80 10.25
CA ILE A 74 -8.61 -32.77 9.93
C ILE A 74 -8.39 -32.27 8.50
N GLY A 75 -9.21 -32.73 7.53
CA GLY A 75 -9.13 -32.28 6.15
C GLY A 75 -9.31 -30.76 6.02
N ILE A 76 -10.31 -30.18 6.69
CA ILE A 76 -10.50 -28.72 6.71
C ILE A 76 -9.28 -28.02 7.31
N LEU A 77 -8.78 -28.50 8.45
CA LEU A 77 -7.60 -27.91 9.08
C LEU A 77 -6.38 -27.94 8.15
N ALA A 78 -6.13 -29.08 7.50
CA ALA A 78 -5.04 -29.24 6.55
C ALA A 78 -5.15 -28.26 5.37
N VAL A 79 -6.35 -28.12 4.79
CA VAL A 79 -6.61 -27.15 3.71
C VAL A 79 -6.31 -25.73 4.16
N LEU A 80 -6.73 -25.33 5.37
CA LEU A 80 -6.46 -23.99 5.88
C LEU A 80 -4.97 -23.75 6.14
N VAL A 81 -4.24 -24.75 6.64
CA VAL A 81 -2.78 -24.65 6.83
C VAL A 81 -2.09 -24.47 5.49
N VAL A 82 -2.45 -25.28 4.49
CA VAL A 82 -1.89 -25.17 3.13
C VAL A 82 -2.24 -23.80 2.51
N ALA A 83 -3.50 -23.36 2.59
CA ALA A 83 -3.93 -22.06 2.08
C ALA A 83 -3.21 -20.90 2.78
N THR A 84 -3.01 -20.99 4.09
CA THR A 84 -2.27 -19.99 4.87
C THR A 84 -0.80 -19.98 4.49
N GLY A 85 -0.17 -21.15 4.34
CA GLY A 85 1.21 -21.27 3.91
C GLY A 85 1.41 -20.73 2.50
N ALA A 86 0.55 -21.13 1.56
CA ALA A 86 0.58 -20.65 0.18
C ALA A 86 0.41 -19.13 0.11
N LEU A 87 -0.56 -18.58 0.85
CA LEU A 87 -0.72 -17.14 0.90
C LEU A 87 0.45 -16.46 1.61
N ARG A 88 1.02 -16.99 2.69
CA ARG A 88 2.19 -16.39 3.35
C ARG A 88 3.45 -16.43 2.50
N LEU A 89 3.59 -17.41 1.62
CA LEU A 89 4.70 -17.49 0.68
C LEU A 89 4.48 -16.56 -0.53
N ALA A 90 3.23 -16.39 -0.97
CA ALA A 90 2.89 -15.53 -2.11
C ALA A 90 2.67 -14.05 -1.73
N ALA A 91 2.12 -13.76 -0.55
CA ALA A 91 1.70 -12.44 -0.10
C ALA A 91 2.82 -11.41 0.03
N PRO A 92 4.04 -11.75 0.48
CA PRO A 92 5.16 -10.83 0.39
C PRO A 92 5.34 -10.30 -1.04
N HIS A 93 5.05 -11.13 -2.04
CA HIS A 93 5.14 -10.80 -3.46
C HIS A 93 3.83 -10.32 -4.09
N LEU A 94 2.79 -10.04 -3.29
CA LEU A 94 1.54 -9.45 -3.78
C LEU A 94 1.53 -7.97 -3.40
N PRO A 95 2.07 -7.07 -4.25
CA PRO A 95 2.12 -5.64 -3.95
C PRO A 95 0.75 -5.01 -4.25
N GLY A 96 -0.32 -5.55 -3.64
CA GLY A 96 -1.70 -5.10 -3.84
C GLY A 96 -1.83 -3.61 -3.58
N TYR A 97 -1.10 -3.11 -2.58
CA TYR A 97 -0.97 -1.69 -2.27
C TYR A 97 -0.41 -0.88 -3.46
N LEU A 98 0.72 -1.29 -4.04
CA LEU A 98 1.32 -0.59 -5.20
C LEU A 98 0.44 -0.68 -6.44
N HIS A 99 -0.24 -1.81 -6.66
CA HIS A 99 -1.18 -1.94 -7.77
C HIS A 99 -2.39 -1.01 -7.62
N GLY A 100 -2.97 -0.91 -6.43
CA GLY A 100 -4.06 0.02 -6.16
C GLY A 100 -3.62 1.48 -6.32
N LEU A 101 -2.43 1.79 -5.80
CA LEU A 101 -1.79 3.11 -5.94
C LEU A 101 -1.61 3.47 -7.41
N ARG A 102 -0.97 2.58 -8.19
CA ARG A 102 -0.80 2.71 -9.64
C ARG A 102 -2.15 2.96 -10.30
N ASP A 103 -3.14 2.12 -10.06
CA ASP A 103 -4.43 2.20 -10.74
C ASP A 103 -5.15 3.53 -10.46
N ARG A 104 -5.05 4.07 -9.24
CA ARG A 104 -5.55 5.43 -8.95
C ARG A 104 -4.77 6.49 -9.71
N PHE A 105 -3.44 6.49 -9.65
CA PHE A 105 -2.63 7.51 -10.32
C PHE A 105 -2.81 7.47 -11.83
N VAL A 106 -2.84 6.29 -12.43
CA VAL A 106 -3.06 6.11 -13.87
C VAL A 106 -4.45 6.59 -14.28
N SER A 107 -5.50 6.21 -13.53
CA SER A 107 -6.88 6.60 -13.88
C SER A 107 -7.20 8.07 -13.64
N LYS A 108 -6.50 8.75 -12.74
CA LYS A 108 -6.80 10.15 -12.35
C LYS A 108 -5.77 11.17 -12.83
N VAL A 109 -4.50 10.78 -12.98
CA VAL A 109 -3.39 11.63 -13.43
C VAL A 109 -2.93 11.20 -14.82
N GLY A 110 -2.69 9.91 -15.01
CA GLY A 110 -2.08 9.34 -16.21
C GLY A 110 -0.55 9.47 -16.22
N TYR A 111 0.14 8.53 -16.85
CA TYR A 111 1.60 8.49 -16.88
C TYR A 111 2.23 9.74 -17.50
N THR A 112 1.63 10.27 -18.57
CA THR A 112 2.14 11.47 -19.25
C THR A 112 2.24 12.66 -18.32
N ARG A 113 1.21 12.89 -17.49
CA ARG A 113 1.20 14.01 -16.55
C ARG A 113 2.15 13.81 -15.38
N MET A 114 2.39 12.56 -14.96
CA MET A 114 3.43 12.23 -13.98
C MET A 114 4.83 12.55 -14.52
N ARG A 115 5.10 12.26 -15.81
CA ARG A 115 6.35 12.61 -16.48
C ARG A 115 6.52 14.11 -16.65
N GLN A 116 5.48 14.82 -17.12
CA GLN A 116 5.50 16.28 -17.24
C GLN A 116 5.80 16.96 -15.89
N PHE A 117 5.19 16.48 -14.81
CA PHE A 117 5.51 16.94 -13.46
C PHE A 117 6.99 16.73 -13.12
N ALA A 118 7.52 15.54 -13.39
CA ALA A 118 8.91 15.23 -13.12
C ALA A 118 9.87 16.09 -13.95
N GLU A 119 9.60 16.28 -15.24
CA GLU A 119 10.35 17.18 -16.11
C GLU A 119 10.35 18.61 -15.56
N GLU A 120 9.18 19.16 -15.24
CA GLU A 120 9.02 20.52 -14.73
C GLU A 120 9.77 20.75 -13.40
N VAL A 121 9.64 19.82 -12.44
CA VAL A 121 10.28 19.94 -11.13
C VAL A 121 11.79 19.71 -11.22
N SER A 122 12.26 18.82 -12.11
CA SER A 122 13.70 18.55 -12.31
C SER A 122 14.47 19.71 -12.93
N GLN A 123 13.80 20.64 -13.62
CA GLN A 123 14.41 21.78 -14.30
C GLN A 123 14.63 23.01 -13.38
N ASN A 124 15.09 22.79 -12.15
CA ASN A 124 15.32 23.83 -11.13
C ASN A 124 14.06 24.70 -10.88
N HIS A 125 12.91 24.07 -10.68
CA HIS A 125 11.68 24.78 -10.38
C HIS A 125 11.86 25.72 -9.17
N PRO A 126 11.28 26.95 -9.16
CA PRO A 126 11.53 27.96 -8.11
C PRO A 126 11.22 27.51 -6.67
N LEU A 127 10.33 26.52 -6.54
CA LEU A 127 9.97 25.91 -5.26
C LEU A 127 10.90 24.77 -4.83
N VAL A 128 11.87 24.36 -5.63
CA VAL A 128 12.81 23.29 -5.27
C VAL A 128 14.03 23.91 -4.58
N ASP A 129 14.34 23.43 -3.39
CA ASP A 129 15.49 23.91 -2.61
C ASP A 129 16.83 23.36 -3.14
N PHE A 130 17.94 23.78 -2.53
CA PHE A 130 19.28 23.32 -2.89
C PHE A 130 19.52 21.82 -2.63
N ASN A 131 18.66 21.16 -1.85
CA ASN A 131 18.70 19.71 -1.62
C ASN A 131 17.88 18.93 -2.64
N GLY A 132 17.18 19.62 -3.56
CA GLY A 132 16.25 19.02 -4.50
C GLY A 132 14.87 18.78 -3.90
N ILE A 133 14.52 19.37 -2.76
CA ILE A 133 13.24 19.15 -2.10
C ILE A 133 12.24 20.22 -2.55
N LEU A 134 11.06 19.80 -3.01
CA LEU A 134 9.97 20.73 -3.30
C LEU A 134 9.42 21.33 -2.00
N ILE A 135 9.65 22.63 -1.82
CA ILE A 135 9.20 23.42 -0.69
C ILE A 135 7.69 23.60 -0.76
N ARG A 136 7.04 23.33 0.37
CA ARG A 136 5.62 23.52 0.61
C ARG A 136 5.38 24.79 1.43
N PRO A 137 4.76 25.84 0.86
CA PRO A 137 4.55 27.11 1.56
C PRO A 137 3.75 26.97 2.87
N ASP A 138 2.76 26.08 2.91
CA ASP A 138 1.91 25.83 4.08
C ASP A 138 2.67 25.21 5.26
N ARG A 139 3.85 24.62 5.01
CA ARG A 139 4.73 24.05 6.05
C ARG A 139 5.79 25.01 6.55
N LEU A 140 5.93 26.18 5.94
CA LEU A 140 6.89 27.20 6.36
C LEU A 140 6.28 28.12 7.41
N LYS A 141 7.08 28.51 8.41
CA LYS A 141 6.67 29.50 9.43
C LYS A 141 6.31 30.87 8.81
N ALA A 142 6.94 31.22 7.70
CA ALA A 142 6.68 32.43 6.93
C ALA A 142 6.97 32.14 5.45
N ALA A 143 5.94 31.74 4.69
CA ALA A 143 6.04 31.65 3.24
C ALA A 143 5.75 33.02 2.60
N SER A 144 6.46 33.33 1.50
CA SER A 144 6.13 34.51 0.72
C SER A 144 4.82 34.30 -0.06
N ARG A 145 4.16 35.41 -0.40
CA ARG A 145 2.96 35.38 -1.26
C ARG A 145 3.26 34.74 -2.62
N GLU A 146 4.41 35.07 -3.19
CA GLU A 146 4.89 34.51 -4.46
C GLU A 146 5.06 32.99 -4.40
N GLN A 147 5.66 32.46 -3.33
CA GLN A 147 5.78 31.00 -3.12
C GLN A 147 4.40 30.33 -3.04
N THR A 148 3.44 31.00 -2.41
CA THR A 148 2.07 30.49 -2.28
C THR A 148 1.35 30.49 -3.63
N GLU A 149 1.51 31.54 -4.42
CA GLU A 149 0.95 31.65 -5.78
C GLU A 149 1.57 30.59 -6.71
N GLN A 150 2.89 30.40 -6.68
CA GLN A 150 3.59 29.35 -7.44
C GLN A 150 3.13 27.95 -7.02
N TRP A 151 2.92 27.71 -5.73
CA TRP A 151 2.41 26.43 -5.25
C TRP A 151 0.98 26.18 -5.72
N ASN A 152 0.11 27.17 -5.60
CA ASN A 152 -1.28 27.05 -6.06
C ASN A 152 -1.36 26.80 -7.57
N ASP A 153 -0.51 27.46 -8.35
CA ASP A 153 -0.38 27.24 -9.79
C ASP A 153 0.09 25.81 -10.10
N LEU A 154 1.15 25.34 -9.43
CA LEU A 154 1.65 23.97 -9.58
C LEU A 154 0.60 22.93 -9.21
N VAL A 155 -0.10 23.11 -8.09
CA VAL A 155 -1.20 22.26 -7.64
C VAL A 155 -2.38 22.26 -8.61
N SER A 156 -2.67 23.39 -9.26
CA SER A 156 -3.74 23.46 -10.26
C SER A 156 -3.44 22.59 -11.49
N ARG A 157 -2.16 22.52 -11.90
CA ARG A 157 -1.69 21.63 -12.98
C ARG A 157 -1.57 20.16 -12.53
N TYR A 158 -1.17 19.95 -11.27
CA TYR A 158 -0.90 18.65 -10.68
C TYR A 158 -1.71 18.42 -9.39
N PRO A 159 -3.04 18.15 -9.50
CA PRO A 159 -3.93 18.08 -8.34
C PRO A 159 -3.61 16.98 -7.33
N PHE A 160 -2.81 15.98 -7.73
CA PHE A 160 -2.36 14.91 -6.83
C PHE A 160 -1.47 15.42 -5.69
N LEU A 161 -0.87 16.61 -5.83
CA LEU A 161 -0.17 17.30 -4.75
C LEU A 161 -1.07 17.64 -3.56
N ASN A 162 -2.40 17.64 -3.74
CA ASN A 162 -3.41 17.87 -2.71
C ASN A 162 -4.13 16.60 -2.22
N TRP A 163 -3.87 15.43 -2.80
CA TRP A 163 -4.68 14.22 -2.52
C TRP A 163 -4.48 13.62 -1.13
N ASN A 164 -3.49 14.09 -0.38
CA ASN A 164 -3.17 13.58 0.95
C ASN A 164 -3.13 14.74 1.93
N TYR A 165 -3.60 14.55 3.17
CA TYR A 165 -3.61 15.49 4.31
C TYR A 165 -2.25 16.21 4.52
N GLY A 166 -1.93 17.21 3.71
CA GLY A 166 -0.66 17.95 3.73
C GLY A 166 0.46 17.39 2.84
N ALA A 167 0.21 16.28 2.14
CA ALA A 167 0.96 15.57 1.08
C ALA A 167 2.50 15.40 1.12
N GLY A 168 2.94 14.39 0.41
CA GLY A 168 4.28 13.82 0.44
C GLY A 168 5.46 14.75 0.20
N SER A 169 6.65 14.28 0.59
CA SER A 169 7.93 14.82 0.15
C SER A 169 8.08 14.59 -1.34
N VAL A 170 8.49 15.64 -2.07
CA VAL A 170 8.97 15.50 -3.44
C VAL A 170 10.47 15.78 -3.40
N ILE A 171 11.25 14.83 -3.89
CA ILE A 171 12.71 14.91 -3.98
C ILE A 171 13.07 14.81 -5.46
N ALA A 172 13.53 15.90 -6.03
CA ALA A 172 14.02 16.04 -7.39
C ALA A 172 15.55 16.23 -7.37
N ARG A 173 16.29 15.13 -7.33
CA ARG A 173 17.76 15.15 -7.25
C ARG A 173 18.36 14.07 -8.14
N GLY A 174 19.49 14.40 -8.77
CA GLY A 174 20.28 13.41 -9.52
C GLY A 174 19.57 12.84 -10.76
N GLY A 175 18.65 13.59 -11.36
CA GLY A 175 17.86 13.11 -12.52
C GLY A 175 16.68 12.21 -12.15
N LEU A 176 16.39 12.04 -10.85
CA LEU A 176 15.24 11.32 -10.33
C LEU A 176 14.29 12.29 -9.64
N VAL A 177 13.01 12.21 -9.95
CA VAL A 177 11.93 12.84 -9.19
C VAL A 177 11.13 11.77 -8.49
N GLU A 178 11.24 11.78 -7.17
CA GLU A 178 10.48 10.93 -6.27
C GLU A 178 9.40 11.74 -5.58
N LEU A 179 8.18 11.19 -5.55
CA LEU A 179 7.08 11.72 -4.75
C LEU A 179 6.64 10.62 -3.79
N THR A 180 6.83 10.84 -2.49
CA THR A 180 6.52 9.88 -1.42
C THR A 180 5.67 10.50 -0.34
N TRP A 181 4.65 9.78 0.12
CA TRP A 181 3.79 10.17 1.25
C TRP A 181 3.54 8.97 2.15
N GLY A 182 2.99 9.22 3.34
CA GLY A 182 2.81 8.20 4.36
C GLY A 182 3.34 8.69 5.70
N SER A 183 3.74 7.75 6.56
CA SER A 183 4.34 8.10 7.85
C SER A 183 5.29 7.01 8.35
N PRO A 184 6.17 7.34 9.30
CA PRO A 184 7.05 6.35 9.93
C PRO A 184 6.35 5.17 10.61
N LEU A 185 5.02 5.23 10.83
CA LEU A 185 4.27 4.13 11.44
C LEU A 185 3.67 3.17 10.40
N VAL A 186 3.41 3.64 9.18
CA VAL A 186 2.71 2.87 8.13
C VAL A 186 3.53 2.68 6.86
N GLY A 187 4.77 3.18 6.84
CA GLY A 187 5.63 3.20 5.67
C GLY A 187 5.45 4.47 4.84
N HIS A 188 6.33 4.64 3.87
CA HIS A 188 6.25 5.70 2.87
C HIS A 188 6.01 5.06 1.51
N TRP A 189 5.15 5.63 0.69
CA TRP A 189 4.86 5.09 -0.62
C TRP A 189 4.61 6.20 -1.62
N GLY A 190 4.72 5.86 -2.89
CA GLY A 190 4.48 6.80 -3.96
C GLY A 190 5.06 6.33 -5.28
N PHE A 191 5.71 7.23 -6.00
CA PHE A 191 6.27 6.91 -7.30
C PHE A 191 7.56 7.67 -7.56
N GLN A 192 8.37 7.11 -8.46
CA GLN A 192 9.62 7.66 -8.94
C GLN A 192 9.56 7.77 -10.46
N VAL A 193 10.10 8.86 -10.98
CA VAL A 193 10.24 9.12 -12.41
C VAL A 193 11.65 9.63 -12.68
N ALA A 194 12.32 9.09 -13.68
CA ALA A 194 13.62 9.57 -14.15
C ALA A 194 13.46 10.26 -15.52
N PRO A 195 13.26 11.60 -15.59
CA PRO A 195 13.08 12.29 -16.85
C PRO A 195 14.26 12.07 -17.81
N GLY A 196 14.01 11.42 -18.94
CA GLY A 196 15.05 11.11 -19.93
C GLY A 196 16.08 10.05 -19.50
N GLY A 197 15.81 9.32 -18.41
CA GLY A 197 16.71 8.30 -17.88
C GLY A 197 15.98 7.02 -17.49
N GLU A 198 16.64 6.21 -16.68
CA GLU A 198 16.11 4.95 -16.14
C GLU A 198 16.03 5.04 -14.61
N VAL A 199 14.94 4.53 -14.04
CA VAL A 199 14.84 4.36 -12.58
C VAL A 199 15.66 3.15 -12.17
N THR A 200 16.41 3.25 -11.07
CA THR A 200 17.08 2.09 -10.47
C THR A 200 16.05 1.32 -9.66
N ASP A 201 16.06 -0.01 -9.76
CA ASP A 201 15.21 -0.86 -8.91
C ASP A 201 15.55 -0.62 -7.44
N LEU A 202 14.52 -0.52 -6.61
CA LEU A 202 14.68 -0.32 -5.19
C LEU A 202 15.29 -1.56 -4.55
N ASP A 203 16.22 -1.37 -3.61
CA ASP A 203 16.80 -2.47 -2.85
C ASP A 203 15.66 -3.23 -2.11
N PRO A 204 15.56 -4.57 -2.26
CA PRO A 204 14.56 -5.37 -1.54
C PRO A 204 14.57 -5.20 -0.03
N ASP A 205 15.70 -4.77 0.55
CA ASP A 205 15.82 -4.49 1.98
C ASP A 205 15.22 -3.12 2.37
N GLU A 206 15.12 -2.18 1.43
CA GLU A 206 14.57 -0.83 1.66
C GLU A 206 13.05 -0.76 1.40
N GLY A 207 12.54 -1.58 0.48
CA GLY A 207 11.13 -1.54 0.13
C GLY A 207 10.68 -2.50 -0.97
N TRP A 208 9.44 -2.30 -1.39
CA TRP A 208 8.86 -2.88 -2.61
C TRP A 208 8.79 -1.83 -3.70
N PHE A 209 8.98 -2.28 -4.95
CA PHE A 209 8.71 -1.47 -6.12
C PHE A 209 7.85 -2.22 -7.14
N LEU A 210 7.16 -1.45 -7.97
CA LEU A 210 6.42 -1.90 -9.13
C LEU A 210 6.89 -1.07 -10.32
N ARG A 211 7.82 -1.61 -11.09
CA ARG A 211 8.30 -0.99 -12.33
C ARG A 211 7.19 -1.03 -13.38
N VAL A 212 6.90 0.12 -13.97
CA VAL A 212 5.81 0.28 -14.95
C VAL A 212 6.35 0.65 -16.32
N ALA A 213 7.46 1.38 -16.35
CA ALA A 213 8.25 1.67 -17.53
C ALA A 213 9.73 1.77 -17.12
N GLN A 214 10.63 1.87 -18.10
CA GLN A 214 12.06 2.06 -17.84
C GLN A 214 12.33 3.31 -17.00
N ASP A 215 11.51 4.35 -17.17
CA ASP A 215 11.67 5.65 -16.54
C ASP A 215 10.72 5.86 -15.35
N LEU A 216 9.89 4.88 -14.97
CA LEU A 216 8.82 5.07 -13.99
C LEU A 216 8.50 3.82 -13.18
N GLN A 217 8.50 3.97 -11.85
CA GLN A 217 8.08 2.92 -10.92
C GLN A 217 7.26 3.47 -9.75
N PHE A 218 6.41 2.63 -9.17
CA PHE A 218 5.76 2.89 -7.88
C PHE A 218 6.55 2.22 -6.76
N VAL A 219 6.62 2.85 -5.60
CA VAL A 219 7.48 2.42 -4.49
C VAL A 219 6.72 2.41 -3.17
N TYR A 220 7.12 1.50 -2.27
CA TYR A 220 6.67 1.39 -0.89
C TYR A 220 7.89 1.04 -0.02
N TYR A 221 8.27 1.91 0.90
CA TYR A 221 9.38 1.78 1.82
C TYR A 221 8.92 1.25 3.17
N TYR A 222 9.67 0.31 3.76
CA TYR A 222 9.32 -0.34 5.03
C TYR A 222 9.54 0.53 6.28
N ASN A 223 10.29 1.62 6.14
CA ASN A 223 10.98 2.41 7.18
C ASN A 223 12.27 1.78 7.71
#